data_AF-A0A8K0G2E6-F1
#
_entry.id   AF-A0A8K0G2E6-F1
#
_cell.length_a   1.000
_cell.length_b   1.000
_cell.length_c   1.000
_cell.angle_alpha   90.00
_cell.angle_beta   90.00
_cell.angle_gamma   90.00
#
_symmetry.space_group_name_H-M   'P 1'
#
loop_
_entity.id
_entity.type
_entity.pdbx_description
1 polymer ?
#
loop_
_entity_poly.entity_id
_entity_poly.type
_entity_poly.pdbx_seq_one_letter_code
_entity_poly.pdbx_strand_id
1 'polypeptide(L)'
;MERKEPKKEKACSYKLKEDKTRALYQFLVTQKAAEIPSWEQEMNQETVWENFKEILRATAQELCGSVPIGGKKRKAVWWCTEELKLEVATKNEMWKTYHQRKTTESYNTYKLQRNKAEEIADRWTEYFEELLEDIENKRKKGRTREENVISEKELEKALQKTNPGKSAGEDQLTREMFKFLNKEGKQKLLGLPNKIRIEEIMPNDWKIGILIPIYV
;
A
#
# COMPACT_ATOMS: atom_id res chain seq x y z
N MET A 1 23.40 -19.61 7.79
CA MET A 1 21.95 -19.86 7.94
C MET A 1 21.24 -18.54 7.72
N GLU A 2 20.69 -18.30 6.53
CA GLU A 2 19.84 -17.12 6.30
C GLU A 2 18.56 -17.27 7.14
N ARG A 3 18.33 -16.34 8.06
CA ARG A 3 17.03 -16.22 8.72
C ARG A 3 16.04 -15.84 7.64
N LYS A 4 15.13 -16.74 7.28
CA LYS A 4 13.99 -16.40 6.43
C LYS A 4 13.25 -15.24 7.09
N GLU A 5 13.01 -14.17 6.34
CA GLU A 5 12.20 -13.05 6.81
C GLU A 5 10.87 -13.59 7.38
N PRO A 6 10.41 -13.07 8.54
CA PRO A 6 9.15 -13.48 9.11
C PRO A 6 8.04 -13.25 8.08
N LYS A 7 7.18 -14.25 7.88
CA LYS A 7 6.05 -14.13 6.96
C LYS A 7 5.20 -12.94 7.40
N LYS A 8 4.88 -12.02 6.48
CA LYS A 8 3.96 -10.92 6.78
C LYS A 8 2.65 -11.51 7.33
N GLU A 9 2.10 -10.93 8.39
CA GLU A 9 0.87 -11.38 9.04
C GLU A 9 -0.21 -10.30 8.98
N LYS A 10 -1.47 -10.71 8.82
CA LYS A 10 -2.63 -9.81 8.85
C LYS A 10 -3.54 -10.14 10.03
N ALA A 11 -4.13 -9.11 10.64
CA ALA A 11 -5.08 -9.31 11.74
C ALA A 11 -6.42 -9.88 11.22
N CYS A 12 -7.08 -10.69 12.05
CA CYS A 12 -8.44 -11.18 11.79
C CYS A 12 -9.50 -10.09 12.06
N SER A 13 -9.42 -8.96 11.37
CA SER A 13 -10.20 -7.75 11.68
C SER A 13 -11.72 -7.92 11.61
N TYR A 14 -12.23 -8.97 10.96
CA TYR A 14 -13.66 -9.31 10.97
C TYR A 14 -14.20 -9.58 12.39
N LYS A 15 -13.34 -9.98 13.34
CA LYS A 15 -13.72 -10.19 14.75
C LYS A 15 -13.99 -8.89 15.51
N LEU A 16 -13.53 -7.73 15.00
CA LEU A 16 -13.87 -6.41 15.58
C LEU A 16 -15.36 -6.04 15.43
N LYS A 17 -16.13 -6.85 14.68
CA LYS A 17 -17.58 -6.74 14.63
C LYS A 17 -18.25 -7.21 15.93
N GLU A 18 -17.58 -8.01 16.75
CA GLU A 18 -18.12 -8.42 18.05
C GLU A 18 -18.00 -7.28 19.06
N ASP A 19 -19.07 -6.98 19.80
CA ASP A 19 -19.12 -5.79 20.66
C ASP A 19 -18.11 -5.84 21.82
N LYS A 20 -17.84 -7.02 22.39
CA LYS A 20 -16.84 -7.20 23.45
C LYS A 20 -15.42 -6.90 22.95
N THR A 21 -15.04 -7.52 21.85
CA THR A 21 -13.73 -7.33 21.20
C THR A 21 -13.54 -5.89 20.75
N ARG A 22 -14.62 -5.26 20.26
CA ARG A 22 -14.63 -3.85 19.84
C ARG A 22 -14.39 -2.89 21.00
N ALA A 23 -15.06 -3.09 22.13
CA ALA A 23 -14.90 -2.22 23.30
C ALA A 23 -13.46 -2.28 23.85
N LEU A 24 -12.88 -3.49 23.93
CA LEU A 24 -11.48 -3.67 24.32
C LEU A 24 -10.52 -3.02 23.33
N TYR A 25 -10.77 -3.17 22.03
CA TYR A 25 -9.97 -2.52 20.98
C TYR A 25 -9.98 -1.00 21.11
N GLN A 26 -11.17 -0.40 21.29
CA GLN A 26 -11.31 1.05 21.47
C GLN A 26 -10.53 1.56 22.68
N PHE A 27 -10.61 0.86 23.81
CA PHE A 27 -9.89 1.22 25.02
C PHE A 27 -8.36 1.13 24.84
N LEU A 28 -7.87 0.03 24.30
CA LEU A 28 -6.42 -0.19 24.12
C LEU A 28 -5.81 0.76 23.09
N VAL A 29 -6.50 1.02 21.98
CA VAL A 29 -6.01 1.98 20.98
C VAL A 29 -5.92 3.38 21.58
N THR A 30 -6.92 3.81 22.35
CA THR A 30 -6.88 5.09 23.06
C THR A 30 -5.73 5.17 24.04
N GLN A 31 -5.52 4.15 24.88
CA GLN A 31 -4.40 4.13 25.82
C GLN A 31 -3.06 4.25 25.09
N LYS A 32 -2.80 3.36 24.12
CA LYS A 32 -1.53 3.34 23.38
C LYS A 32 -1.33 4.63 22.57
N ALA A 33 -2.39 5.22 22.03
CA ALA A 33 -2.31 6.49 21.31
C ALA A 33 -2.12 7.72 22.22
N ALA A 34 -2.45 7.61 23.51
CA ALA A 34 -2.21 8.66 24.50
C ALA A 34 -0.75 8.68 25.01
N GLU A 35 -0.08 7.53 25.00
CA GLU A 35 1.33 7.40 25.37
C GLU A 35 2.29 8.05 24.35
N ILE A 36 1.84 8.23 23.10
CA ILE A 36 2.63 8.90 22.07
C ILE A 36 2.53 10.43 22.27
N PRO A 37 3.66 11.16 22.27
CA PRO A 37 3.68 12.62 22.30
C PRO A 37 2.73 13.22 21.25
N SER A 38 2.14 14.37 21.54
CA SER A 38 1.14 14.99 20.66
C SER A 38 1.63 15.00 19.21
N TRP A 39 0.87 14.34 18.31
CA TRP A 39 1.18 14.21 16.88
C TRP A 39 1.30 15.58 16.17
N GLU A 40 0.92 16.64 16.87
CA GLU A 40 0.82 18.01 16.40
C GLU A 40 2.11 18.82 16.57
N GLN A 41 3.09 18.43 17.39
CA GLN A 41 4.18 19.38 17.73
C GLN A 41 5.64 18.97 17.47
N GLU A 42 6.04 17.71 17.28
CA GLU A 42 7.49 17.41 17.11
C GLU A 42 7.87 16.32 16.09
N MET A 43 6.91 15.65 15.46
CA MET A 43 7.18 14.47 14.64
C MET A 43 6.82 14.66 13.16
N ASN A 44 7.66 14.16 12.26
CA ASN A 44 7.40 14.08 10.81
C ASN A 44 6.10 13.27 10.54
N GLN A 45 5.34 13.64 9.51
CA GLN A 45 4.15 12.92 9.04
C GLN A 45 4.40 11.42 8.87
N GLU A 46 5.58 11.05 8.38
CA GLU A 46 5.99 9.66 8.22
C GLU A 46 5.98 8.91 9.55
N THR A 47 6.61 9.48 10.57
CA THR A 47 6.72 8.85 11.90
C THR A 47 5.38 8.82 12.62
N VAL A 48 4.59 9.89 12.49
CA VAL A 48 3.22 9.93 13.03
C VAL A 48 2.38 8.82 12.41
N TRP A 49 2.44 8.66 11.08
CA TRP A 49 1.73 7.62 10.38
C TRP A 49 2.21 6.23 10.79
N GLU A 50 3.51 5.97 10.78
CA GLU A 50 4.10 4.68 11.14
C GLU A 50 3.67 4.21 12.53
N ASN A 51 3.80 5.10 13.52
CA ASN A 51 3.41 4.78 14.88
C ASN A 51 1.91 4.48 15.00
N PHE A 52 1.07 5.25 14.30
CA PHE A 52 -0.36 5.00 14.34
C PHE A 52 -0.73 3.68 13.68
N LYS A 53 -0.15 3.36 12.51
CA LYS A 53 -0.34 2.07 11.84
C LYS A 53 0.02 0.91 12.76
N GLU A 54 1.18 1.01 13.42
CA GLU A 54 1.67 -0.04 14.32
C GLU A 54 0.77 -0.20 15.55
N ILE A 55 0.23 0.88 16.14
CA ILE A 55 -0.77 0.75 17.22
C ILE A 55 -2.00 -0.02 16.74
N LEU A 56 -2.60 0.39 15.61
CA LEU A 56 -3.80 -0.26 15.09
C LEU A 56 -3.56 -1.73 14.77
N ARG A 57 -2.42 -2.01 14.13
CA ARG A 57 -2.04 -3.35 13.73
C ARG A 57 -1.77 -4.23 14.95
N ALA A 58 -0.95 -3.77 15.90
CA ALA A 58 -0.58 -4.53 17.09
C ALA A 58 -1.80 -4.81 17.97
N THR A 59 -2.64 -3.81 18.23
CA THR A 59 -3.87 -3.99 19.04
C THR A 59 -4.87 -4.93 18.36
N ALA A 60 -5.05 -4.81 17.04
CA ALA A 60 -5.92 -5.71 16.31
C ALA A 60 -5.37 -7.14 16.28
N GLN A 61 -4.07 -7.34 16.13
CA GLN A 61 -3.43 -8.66 16.17
C GLN A 61 -3.52 -9.29 17.56
N GLU A 62 -3.31 -8.51 18.62
CA GLU A 62 -3.40 -8.94 20.02
C GLU A 62 -4.82 -9.44 20.34
N LEU A 63 -5.85 -8.71 19.93
CA LEU A 63 -7.25 -9.06 20.26
C LEU A 63 -7.88 -10.06 19.30
N CYS A 64 -7.64 -9.92 18.00
CA CYS A 64 -8.31 -10.74 16.99
C CYS A 64 -7.49 -11.97 16.59
N GLY A 65 -6.21 -12.02 16.97
CA GLY A 65 -5.23 -12.94 16.41
C GLY A 65 -4.78 -12.53 15.01
N SER A 66 -3.68 -13.13 14.57
CA SER A 66 -3.12 -12.95 13.23
C SER A 66 -3.22 -14.23 12.41
N VAL A 67 -3.24 -14.07 11.08
CA VAL A 67 -3.05 -15.16 10.14
C VAL A 67 -1.88 -14.85 9.23
N PRO A 68 -1.04 -15.85 8.89
CA PRO A 68 0.06 -15.64 7.96
C PRO A 68 -0.50 -15.26 6.60
N ILE A 69 0.13 -14.28 5.95
CA ILE A 69 -0.16 -13.92 4.57
C ILE A 69 0.50 -14.97 3.68
N GLY A 70 -0.24 -16.04 3.45
CA GLY A 70 0.18 -17.18 2.64
C GLY A 70 -0.31 -17.05 1.20
N GLY A 71 0.63 -17.02 0.27
CA GLY A 71 0.35 -17.17 -1.15
C GLY A 71 1.58 -16.79 -1.97
N LYS A 72 1.88 -17.58 -3.01
CA LYS A 72 2.72 -17.05 -4.09
C LYS A 72 1.99 -15.81 -4.60
N LYS A 73 2.64 -14.64 -4.58
CA LYS A 73 2.16 -13.49 -5.36
C LYS A 73 1.94 -14.04 -6.76
N ARG A 74 0.69 -14.12 -7.23
CA ARG A 74 0.46 -14.41 -8.64
C ARG A 74 1.15 -13.26 -9.34
N LYS A 75 2.17 -13.56 -10.16
CA LYS A 75 2.78 -12.58 -11.05
C LYS A 75 1.75 -12.24 -12.12
N ALA A 76 0.70 -11.52 -11.70
CA ALA A 76 -0.36 -11.04 -12.57
C ALA A 76 0.04 -9.61 -12.92
N VAL A 77 0.79 -9.53 -14.00
CA VAL A 77 1.28 -8.30 -14.58
C VAL A 77 0.98 -8.41 -16.06
N TRP A 78 0.07 -7.61 -16.62
CA TRP A 78 -0.38 -7.73 -18.02
C TRP A 78 0.32 -6.82 -19.01
N TRP A 79 1.06 -5.83 -18.53
CA TRP A 79 2.12 -5.26 -19.36
C TRP A 79 3.17 -6.33 -19.69
N CYS A 80 3.18 -7.45 -18.94
CA CYS A 80 3.61 -8.74 -19.48
C CYS A 80 2.57 -9.25 -20.48
N THR A 81 2.55 -8.62 -21.65
CA THR A 81 1.93 -9.16 -22.86
C THR A 81 2.47 -10.57 -23.11
N GLU A 82 1.75 -11.40 -23.86
CA GLU A 82 2.33 -12.67 -24.32
C GLU A 82 3.69 -12.43 -25.01
N GLU A 83 3.82 -11.32 -25.72
CA GLU A 83 5.09 -10.83 -26.27
C GLU A 83 6.17 -10.61 -25.18
N LEU A 84 5.95 -9.78 -24.15
CA LEU A 84 6.97 -9.56 -23.11
C LEU A 84 7.28 -10.85 -22.33
N LYS A 85 6.27 -11.70 -22.08
CA LYS A 85 6.49 -13.00 -21.41
C LYS A 85 7.37 -13.91 -22.25
N LEU A 86 7.11 -14.01 -23.55
CA LEU A 86 7.93 -14.77 -24.50
C LEU A 86 9.34 -14.22 -24.52
N GLU A 87 9.51 -12.91 -24.67
CA GLU A 87 10.84 -12.28 -24.74
C GLU A 87 11.63 -12.45 -23.43
N VAL A 88 10.97 -12.38 -22.27
CA VAL A 88 11.58 -12.65 -20.95
C VAL A 88 11.91 -14.13 -20.77
N ALA A 89 11.06 -15.05 -21.26
CA ALA A 89 11.33 -16.49 -21.23
C ALA A 89 12.54 -16.83 -22.09
N THR A 90 12.59 -16.35 -23.32
CA THR A 90 13.73 -16.49 -24.25
C THR A 90 14.99 -15.86 -23.66
N LYS A 91 14.88 -14.67 -23.02
CA LYS A 91 16.01 -14.04 -22.31
C LYS A 91 16.56 -14.96 -21.22
N ASN A 92 15.68 -15.57 -20.42
CA ASN A 92 16.08 -16.48 -19.35
C ASN A 92 16.72 -17.77 -19.90
N GLU A 93 16.25 -18.26 -21.04
CA GLU A 93 16.85 -19.40 -21.75
C GLU A 93 18.24 -19.08 -22.30
N MET A 94 18.40 -17.94 -22.97
CA MET A 94 19.70 -17.47 -23.46
C MET A 94 20.67 -17.21 -22.31
N TRP A 95 20.19 -16.69 -21.18
CA TRP A 95 20.98 -16.54 -19.96
C TRP A 95 21.48 -17.89 -19.43
N LYS A 96 20.63 -18.94 -19.40
CA LYS A 96 21.05 -20.29 -19.01
C LYS A 96 22.13 -20.85 -19.94
N THR A 97 21.95 -20.68 -21.26
CA THR A 97 22.91 -21.12 -22.27
C THR A 97 24.26 -20.40 -22.12
N TYR A 98 24.24 -19.08 -21.94
CA TYR A 98 25.43 -18.29 -21.62
C TYR A 98 26.08 -18.75 -20.31
N HIS A 99 25.30 -18.97 -19.26
CA HIS A 99 25.82 -19.39 -17.96
C HIS A 99 26.53 -20.76 -18.02
N GLN A 100 26.07 -21.66 -18.90
CA GLN A 100 26.69 -22.97 -19.14
C GLN A 100 27.94 -22.89 -20.03
N ARG A 101 27.86 -22.19 -21.16
CA ARG A 101 28.92 -22.19 -22.19
C ARG A 101 29.97 -21.10 -21.99
N LYS A 102 29.59 -19.96 -21.43
CA LYS A 102 30.40 -18.75 -21.19
C LYS A 102 31.18 -18.28 -22.43
N THR A 103 30.61 -18.42 -23.62
CA THR A 103 31.22 -17.97 -24.89
C THR A 103 30.74 -16.58 -25.28
N THR A 104 31.55 -15.83 -26.03
CA THR A 104 31.20 -14.50 -26.56
C THR A 104 29.91 -14.50 -27.37
N GLU A 105 29.70 -15.53 -28.19
CA GLU A 105 28.49 -15.69 -29.00
C GLU A 105 27.23 -15.91 -28.14
N SER A 106 27.33 -16.75 -27.10
CA SER A 106 26.23 -16.97 -26.15
C SER A 106 25.91 -15.71 -25.32
N TYR A 107 26.90 -14.87 -25.05
CA TYR A 107 26.69 -13.58 -24.39
C TYR A 107 25.99 -12.58 -25.31
N ASN A 108 26.39 -12.50 -26.58
CA ASN A 108 25.79 -11.58 -27.55
C ASN A 108 24.30 -11.89 -27.81
N THR A 109 23.96 -13.18 -27.91
CA THR A 109 22.57 -13.64 -28.07
C THR A 109 21.71 -13.31 -26.84
N TYR A 110 22.22 -13.56 -25.63
CA TYR A 110 21.57 -13.12 -24.38
C TYR A 110 21.38 -11.59 -24.33
N LYS A 111 22.42 -10.82 -24.67
CA LYS A 111 22.38 -9.34 -24.65
C LYS A 111 21.31 -8.81 -25.59
N LEU A 112 21.23 -9.33 -26.81
CA LEU A 112 20.21 -8.94 -27.79
C LEU A 112 18.80 -9.19 -27.25
N GLN A 113 18.59 -10.38 -26.69
CA GLN A 113 17.30 -10.78 -26.13
C GLN A 113 16.91 -10.00 -24.86
N ARG A 114 17.90 -9.62 -24.04
CA ARG A 114 17.69 -8.75 -22.89
C ARG A 114 17.23 -7.36 -23.33
N ASN A 115 17.90 -6.77 -24.32
CA ASN A 115 17.57 -5.43 -24.82
C ASN A 115 16.15 -5.38 -25.41
N LYS A 116 15.70 -6.44 -26.11
CA LYS A 116 14.30 -6.53 -26.60
C LYS A 116 13.27 -6.53 -25.47
N ALA A 117 13.55 -7.29 -24.41
CA ALA A 117 12.67 -7.33 -23.24
C ALA A 117 12.66 -5.99 -22.48
N GLU A 118 13.78 -5.26 -22.48
CA GLU A 118 13.89 -3.89 -21.92
C GLU A 118 13.06 -2.90 -22.77
N GLU A 119 13.20 -2.91 -24.09
CA GLU A 119 12.44 -2.03 -24.99
C GLU A 119 10.92 -2.16 -24.83
N ILE A 120 10.40 -3.38 -24.71
CA ILE A 120 8.96 -3.59 -24.48
C ILE A 120 8.55 -3.05 -23.10
N ALA A 121 9.39 -3.20 -22.07
CA ALA A 121 9.10 -2.68 -20.74
C ALA A 121 9.12 -1.14 -20.70
N ASP A 122 10.04 -0.51 -21.42
CA ASP A 122 10.16 0.94 -21.54
C ASP A 122 8.91 1.52 -22.24
N ARG A 123 8.47 0.92 -23.36
CA ARG A 123 7.23 1.31 -24.05
C ARG A 123 6.00 1.30 -23.13
N TRP A 124 5.90 0.32 -22.23
CA TRP A 124 4.82 0.26 -21.26
C TRP A 124 4.95 1.32 -20.17
N THR A 125 6.18 1.64 -19.76
CA THR A 125 6.45 2.72 -18.80
C THR A 125 5.96 4.05 -19.36
N GLU A 126 6.35 4.37 -20.60
CA GLU A 126 5.92 5.58 -21.30
C GLU A 126 4.38 5.69 -21.41
N TYR A 127 3.71 4.60 -21.81
CA TYR A 127 2.25 4.56 -21.91
C TYR A 127 1.55 4.88 -20.57
N PHE A 128 2.07 4.35 -19.45
CA PHE A 128 1.49 4.60 -18.14
C PHE A 128 1.81 6.00 -17.62
N GLU A 129 3.00 6.53 -17.90
CA GLU A 129 3.35 7.92 -17.59
C GLU A 129 2.38 8.87 -18.29
N GLU A 130 2.18 8.72 -19.60
CA GLU A 130 1.21 9.51 -20.38
C GLU A 130 -0.20 9.39 -19.81
N LEU A 131 -0.68 8.16 -19.56
CA LEU A 131 -2.01 7.92 -19.01
C LEU A 131 -2.22 8.60 -17.65
N LEU A 132 -1.22 8.56 -16.77
CA LEU A 132 -1.30 9.15 -15.44
C LEU A 132 -1.23 10.68 -15.49
N GLU A 133 -0.39 11.26 -16.35
CA GLU A 133 -0.37 12.70 -16.62
C GLU A 133 -1.73 13.20 -17.10
N ASP A 134 -2.37 12.45 -18.00
CA ASP A 134 -3.67 12.76 -18.56
C ASP A 134 -4.78 12.81 -17.49
N ILE A 135 -4.75 11.87 -16.54
CA ILE A 135 -5.65 11.82 -15.38
C ILE A 135 -5.39 13.02 -14.46
N GLU A 136 -4.13 13.38 -14.22
CA GLU A 136 -3.76 14.51 -13.38
C GLU A 136 -4.22 15.84 -13.98
N ASN A 137 -4.01 16.03 -15.28
CA ASN A 137 -4.45 17.20 -16.03
C ASN A 137 -5.97 17.38 -16.00
N LYS A 138 -6.73 16.28 -16.09
CA LYS A 138 -8.20 16.29 -15.92
C LYS A 138 -8.62 16.70 -14.50
N ARG A 139 -7.88 16.30 -13.47
CA ARG A 139 -8.16 16.66 -12.07
C ARG A 139 -7.88 18.13 -11.75
N LYS A 140 -6.83 18.72 -12.34
CA LYS A 140 -6.44 20.13 -12.12
C LYS A 140 -7.47 21.13 -12.68
N LYS A 141 -8.25 20.75 -13.69
CA LYS A 141 -9.25 21.62 -14.34
C LYS A 141 -10.55 21.87 -13.56
N GLY A 142 -10.72 21.33 -12.34
CA GLY A 142 -12.03 21.28 -11.68
C GLY A 142 -12.12 21.70 -10.22
N ARG A 143 -11.17 22.44 -9.64
CA ARG A 143 -11.26 22.82 -8.21
C ARG A 143 -10.81 24.27 -7.94
N THR A 144 -11.78 25.17 -7.86
CA THR A 144 -11.65 26.38 -7.01
C THR A 144 -11.80 25.90 -5.57
N ARG A 145 -10.73 25.95 -4.77
CA ARG A 145 -10.73 25.37 -3.42
C ARG A 145 -11.16 26.43 -2.42
N GLU A 146 -12.45 26.48 -2.11
CA GLU A 146 -12.91 27.11 -0.88
C GLU A 146 -12.69 26.16 0.30
N GLU A 147 -11.86 26.65 1.23
CA GLU A 147 -11.83 26.45 2.67
C GLU A 147 -11.59 25.08 3.37
N ASN A 148 -10.76 25.23 4.40
CA ASN A 148 -10.85 24.72 5.77
C ASN A 148 -10.61 23.23 6.09
N VAL A 149 -10.04 23.09 7.29
CA VAL A 149 -9.66 21.87 8.01
C VAL A 149 -10.72 20.79 7.86
N ILE A 150 -10.28 19.54 7.62
CA ILE A 150 -11.18 18.39 7.54
C ILE A 150 -11.88 18.24 8.89
N SER A 151 -13.21 18.22 8.88
CA SER A 151 -14.01 18.13 10.11
C SER A 151 -14.23 16.68 10.56
N GLU A 152 -14.50 16.46 11.85
CA GLU A 152 -14.87 15.14 12.38
C GLU A 152 -16.08 14.54 11.62
N LYS A 153 -17.07 15.38 11.27
CA LYS A 153 -18.25 14.95 10.52
C LYS A 153 -17.89 14.46 9.11
N GLU A 154 -16.91 15.08 8.47
CA GLU A 154 -16.43 14.67 7.15
C GLU A 154 -15.69 13.34 7.23
N LEU A 155 -14.82 13.17 8.23
CA LEU A 155 -14.13 11.91 8.51
C LEU A 155 -15.13 10.77 8.75
N GLU A 156 -16.15 11.00 9.58
CA GLU A 156 -17.18 10.02 9.90
C GLU A 156 -17.93 9.56 8.63
N LYS A 157 -18.31 10.52 7.77
CA LYS A 157 -18.95 10.23 6.48
C LYS A 157 -18.03 9.43 5.56
N ALA A 158 -16.72 9.73 5.52
CA ALA A 158 -15.75 8.98 4.72
C ALA A 158 -15.61 7.53 5.21
N LEU A 159 -15.50 7.32 6.52
CA LEU A 159 -15.43 5.99 7.13
C LEU A 159 -16.71 5.17 6.92
N GLN A 160 -17.87 5.82 6.81
CA GLN A 160 -19.13 5.14 6.48
C GLN A 160 -19.20 4.68 5.02
N LYS A 161 -18.75 5.51 4.08
CA LYS A 161 -18.79 5.24 2.62
C LYS A 161 -17.86 4.13 2.16
N THR A 162 -16.87 3.74 2.95
CA THR A 162 -15.94 2.67 2.58
C THR A 162 -16.64 1.29 2.55
N ASN A 163 -16.38 0.51 1.51
CA ASN A 163 -17.01 -0.81 1.33
C ASN A 163 -16.45 -1.83 2.33
N PRO A 164 -17.31 -2.60 3.05
CA PRO A 164 -16.85 -3.67 3.95
C PRO A 164 -16.25 -4.83 3.15
N GLY A 165 -15.36 -5.61 3.79
CA GLY A 165 -14.82 -6.83 3.21
C GLY A 165 -13.81 -6.62 2.07
N LYS A 166 -13.33 -5.39 1.87
CA LYS A 166 -12.17 -5.13 1.01
C LYS A 166 -10.90 -5.66 1.69
N SER A 167 -9.99 -6.20 0.89
CA SER A 167 -8.68 -6.65 1.36
C SER A 167 -7.87 -5.47 1.91
N ALA A 168 -7.09 -5.72 2.96
CA ALA A 168 -6.10 -4.77 3.43
C ALA A 168 -5.05 -4.49 2.34
N GLY A 169 -4.49 -3.27 2.37
CA GLY A 169 -3.39 -2.88 1.49
C GLY A 169 -2.06 -3.52 1.89
N GLU A 170 -0.95 -2.97 1.39
CA GLU A 170 0.38 -3.43 1.80
C GLU A 170 0.64 -3.22 3.31
N ASP A 171 0.08 -2.14 3.86
CA ASP A 171 0.10 -1.77 5.28
C ASP A 171 -0.67 -2.73 6.21
N GLN A 172 -1.42 -3.67 5.65
CA GLN A 172 -2.28 -4.61 6.39
C GLN A 172 -3.35 -3.94 7.25
N LEU A 173 -3.65 -2.67 7.00
CA LEU A 173 -4.73 -1.97 7.68
C LEU A 173 -6.05 -2.19 6.96
N THR A 174 -7.05 -2.55 7.73
CA THR A 174 -8.39 -2.82 7.23
C THR A 174 -9.32 -1.68 7.60
N ARG A 175 -10.38 -1.52 6.81
CA ARG A 175 -11.43 -0.53 7.10
C ARG A 175 -11.96 -0.68 8.52
N GLU A 176 -12.17 -1.91 8.98
CA GLU A 176 -12.71 -2.22 10.30
C GLU A 176 -11.87 -1.60 11.42
N MET A 177 -10.55 -1.59 11.29
CA MET A 177 -9.63 -0.99 12.27
C MET A 177 -9.85 0.52 12.42
N PHE A 178 -10.15 1.23 11.34
CA PHE A 178 -10.45 2.67 11.37
C PHE A 178 -11.91 2.96 11.75
N LYS A 179 -12.86 2.18 11.20
CA LYS A 179 -14.30 2.37 11.42
C LYS A 179 -14.66 2.23 12.90
N PHE A 180 -14.05 1.28 13.59
CA PHE A 180 -14.37 0.97 14.98
C PHE A 180 -13.57 1.76 16.01
N LEU A 181 -12.79 2.75 15.59
CA LEU A 181 -12.19 3.71 16.53
C LEU A 181 -13.28 4.46 17.31
N ASN A 182 -13.00 4.75 18.57
CA ASN A 182 -13.82 5.64 19.37
C ASN A 182 -13.56 7.11 18.98
N LYS A 183 -14.22 8.05 19.67
CA LYS A 183 -14.09 9.48 19.38
C LYS A 183 -12.63 9.96 19.44
N GLU A 184 -11.91 9.58 20.48
CA GLU A 184 -10.51 10.00 20.69
C GLU A 184 -9.58 9.43 19.63
N GLY A 185 -9.70 8.14 19.30
CA GLY A 185 -8.93 7.52 18.22
C GLY A 185 -9.21 8.17 16.85
N LYS A 186 -10.46 8.58 16.59
CA LYS A 186 -10.82 9.32 15.37
C LYS A 186 -10.25 10.74 15.36
N GLN A 187 -10.23 11.43 16.49
CA GLN A 187 -9.59 12.74 16.63
C GLN A 187 -8.10 12.67 16.32
N LYS A 188 -7.42 11.63 16.86
CA LYS A 188 -6.02 11.36 16.55
C LYS A 188 -5.83 11.10 15.05
N LEU A 189 -6.63 10.20 14.46
CA LEU A 189 -6.62 9.95 13.01
C LEU A 189 -6.82 11.23 12.19
N LEU A 190 -7.72 12.13 12.62
CA LEU A 190 -8.01 13.39 11.92
C LEU A 190 -6.82 14.36 11.90
N GLY A 191 -5.97 14.31 12.92
CA GLY A 191 -4.78 15.17 13.02
C GLY A 191 -3.83 15.00 11.83
N LEU A 192 -3.59 13.76 11.38
CA LEU A 192 -2.64 13.48 10.30
C LEU A 192 -3.08 14.07 8.93
N PRO A 193 -4.30 13.82 8.41
CA PRO A 193 -4.77 14.45 7.18
C PRO A 193 -4.78 15.98 7.23
N ASN A 194 -5.09 16.56 8.39
CA ASN A 194 -5.07 18.01 8.56
C ASN A 194 -3.63 18.56 8.56
N LYS A 195 -2.70 17.86 9.21
CA LYS A 195 -1.26 18.17 9.15
C LYS A 195 -0.71 18.10 7.72
N ILE A 196 -1.02 17.03 6.99
CA ILE A 196 -0.65 16.88 5.57
C ILE A 196 -1.24 18.02 4.72
N ARG A 197 -2.47 18.43 5.02
CA ARG A 197 -3.15 19.52 4.28
C ARG A 197 -2.54 20.90 4.56
N ILE A 198 -1.92 21.11 5.73
CA ILE A 198 -1.25 22.36 6.12
C ILE A 198 0.19 22.38 5.61
N GLU A 199 0.95 21.31 5.83
CA GLU A 199 2.39 21.25 5.54
C GLU A 199 2.69 20.81 4.10
N GLU A 200 1.68 20.29 3.38
CA GLU A 200 1.80 19.75 2.02
C GLU A 200 2.82 18.61 1.86
N ILE A 201 3.22 17.99 2.97
CA ILE A 201 4.14 16.85 2.99
C ILE A 201 3.34 15.57 3.26
N MET A 202 3.44 14.61 2.35
CA MET A 202 2.83 13.29 2.48
C MET A 202 3.81 12.25 3.03
N PRO A 203 3.34 11.28 3.85
CA PRO A 203 4.06 10.05 4.12
C PRO A 203 4.46 9.34 2.82
N ASN A 204 5.60 8.66 2.81
CA ASN A 204 6.13 7.98 1.64
C ASN A 204 5.21 6.86 1.17
N ASP A 205 4.59 6.12 2.10
CA ASP A 205 3.58 5.11 1.79
C ASP A 205 2.43 5.66 0.94
N TRP A 206 2.05 6.92 1.15
CA TRP A 206 0.92 7.53 0.45
C TRP A 206 1.31 8.04 -0.94
N LYS A 207 2.61 8.15 -1.23
CA LYS A 207 3.15 8.47 -2.55
C LYS A 207 3.22 7.24 -3.45
N ILE A 208 3.10 6.04 -2.89
CA ILE A 208 3.22 4.78 -3.61
C ILE A 208 1.84 4.27 -4.01
N GLY A 209 1.59 4.19 -5.33
CA GLY A 209 0.41 3.54 -5.88
C GLY A 209 0.75 2.15 -6.43
N ILE A 210 0.12 1.10 -5.91
CA ILE A 210 0.22 -0.26 -6.48
C ILE A 210 -0.98 -0.50 -7.39
N LEU A 211 -0.74 -0.58 -8.70
CA LEU A 211 -1.76 -0.94 -9.68
C LEU A 211 -1.76 -2.46 -9.87
N ILE A 212 -2.83 -3.13 -9.42
CA ILE A 212 -3.10 -4.54 -9.69
C ILE A 212 -4.31 -4.64 -10.62
N PRO A 213 -4.09 -4.94 -11.89
CA PRO A 213 -5.14 -4.99 -12.92
C PRO A 213 -5.98 -6.26 -12.75
N ILE A 214 -7.31 -6.11 -12.78
CA ILE A 214 -8.27 -7.20 -12.54
C ILE A 214 -8.93 -7.58 -13.87
N TYR A 215 -8.90 -8.86 -14.22
CA TYR A 215 -9.65 -9.42 -15.36
C TYR A 215 -10.96 -9.98 -14.85
N VAL A 216 -12.05 -9.60 -15.50
CA VAL A 216 -13.39 -10.19 -15.36
C VAL A 216 -13.66 -11.00 -16.61
#